data_AF-A0A9E5E8R0-F1
#
_entry.id   AF-A0A9E5E8R0-F1
#
_cell.length_a   1.000
_cell.length_b   1.000
_cell.length_c   1.000
_cell.angle_alpha   90.00
_cell.angle_beta   90.00
_cell.angle_gamma   90.00
#
_symmetry.space_group_name_H-M   'P 1'
#
loop_
_entity.id
_entity.type
_entity.pdbx_description
1 polymer ?
#
loop_
_entity_poly.entity_id
_entity_poly.type
_entity_poly.pdbx_seq_one_letter_code
_entity_poly.pdbx_strand_id
1 'polypeptide(L)'
;KLVFADGGGYSIVDNATETTVASGAFDPADRTLRYGNWKVTMGGVPSNGDTFVIKPNEDPRGDNRMAAAIARIQDRKDLLGTGQTIQQEYENIVDRVGALAVQAEIGRDATRTVKDHAREARERVSGVNLDEELADLLRYQQAYQANAQVIQAASRIFDALLQRL
;
A
#
# COMPACT_ATOMS: atom_id res chain seq x y z
N LYS A 1 21.61 -14.02 -47.37
CA LYS A 1 21.68 -15.21 -46.51
C LYS A 1 22.85 -15.09 -45.54
N LEU A 2 22.66 -15.50 -44.31
CA LEU A 2 23.70 -15.64 -43.29
C LEU A 2 24.16 -17.09 -43.29
N VAL A 3 25.47 -17.33 -43.40
CA VAL A 3 26.07 -18.67 -43.49
C VAL A 3 27.07 -18.81 -42.35
N PHE A 4 26.98 -19.90 -41.58
CA PHE A 4 27.93 -20.22 -40.51
C PHE A 4 28.98 -21.20 -41.00
N ALA A 5 30.24 -20.93 -40.64
CA ALA A 5 31.40 -21.71 -41.04
C ALA A 5 32.07 -22.38 -39.83
N ASP A 6 32.90 -23.39 -40.09
CA ASP A 6 33.77 -24.00 -39.09
C ASP A 6 34.66 -22.94 -38.42
N GLY A 7 34.86 -23.08 -37.11
CA GLY A 7 35.65 -22.14 -36.32
C GLY A 7 34.85 -20.96 -35.75
N GLY A 8 33.51 -21.00 -35.80
CA GLY A 8 32.64 -19.99 -35.19
C GLY A 8 32.53 -18.70 -36.00
N GLY A 9 32.88 -18.74 -37.29
CA GLY A 9 32.72 -17.61 -38.20
C GLY A 9 31.32 -17.54 -38.82
N TYR A 10 30.93 -16.36 -39.27
CA TYR A 10 29.75 -16.15 -40.10
C TYR A 10 30.06 -15.27 -41.31
N SER A 11 29.29 -15.46 -42.38
CA SER A 11 29.30 -14.62 -43.58
C SER A 11 27.90 -14.18 -43.94
N ILE A 12 27.73 -12.90 -44.21
CA ILE A 12 26.53 -12.29 -44.78
C ILE A 12 26.73 -12.22 -46.28
N VAL A 13 25.95 -13.00 -47.00
CA VAL A 13 26.02 -13.15 -48.45
C VAL A 13 24.75 -12.56 -49.06
N ASP A 14 24.87 -11.70 -50.05
CA ASP A 14 23.72 -11.23 -50.82
C ASP A 14 23.07 -12.42 -51.56
N ASN A 15 21.75 -12.55 -51.45
CA ASN A 15 21.08 -13.75 -51.94
C ASN A 15 20.89 -13.79 -53.47
N ALA A 16 20.98 -12.64 -54.14
CA ALA A 16 20.77 -12.54 -55.58
C ALA A 16 22.09 -12.59 -56.35
N THR A 17 23.15 -11.99 -55.80
CA THR A 17 24.46 -11.87 -56.44
C THR A 17 25.50 -12.85 -55.89
N GLU A 18 25.18 -13.56 -54.82
CA GLU A 18 26.09 -14.44 -54.06
C GLU A 18 27.36 -13.75 -53.54
N THR A 19 27.39 -12.43 -53.56
CA THR A 19 28.52 -11.65 -53.08
C THR A 19 28.56 -11.66 -51.55
N THR A 20 29.73 -11.90 -50.95
CA THR A 20 29.88 -11.73 -49.50
C THR A 20 29.95 -10.25 -49.17
N VAL A 21 28.96 -9.77 -48.42
CA VAL A 21 28.79 -8.36 -48.05
C VAL A 21 29.50 -8.04 -46.74
N ALA A 22 29.53 -9.01 -45.81
CA ALA A 22 30.28 -8.90 -44.57
C ALA A 22 30.61 -10.29 -44.02
N SER A 23 31.62 -10.38 -43.16
CA SER A 23 31.93 -11.58 -42.38
C SER A 23 32.40 -11.18 -40.98
N GLY A 24 32.35 -12.12 -40.05
CA GLY A 24 32.76 -11.89 -38.68
C GLY A 24 32.86 -13.18 -37.87
N ALA A 25 33.28 -13.06 -36.62
CA ALA A 25 33.20 -14.15 -35.64
C ALA A 25 31.87 -14.06 -34.90
N PHE A 26 31.21 -15.20 -34.73
CA PHE A 26 30.02 -15.33 -33.91
C PHE A 26 30.43 -15.54 -32.46
N ASP A 27 30.02 -14.62 -31.59
CA ASP A 27 30.18 -14.77 -30.15
C ASP A 27 29.07 -15.69 -29.59
N PRO A 28 29.39 -16.89 -29.09
CA PRO A 28 28.39 -17.80 -28.53
C PRO A 28 27.78 -17.30 -27.21
N ALA A 29 28.38 -16.31 -26.53
CA ALA A 29 27.82 -15.71 -25.32
C ALA A 29 26.76 -14.63 -25.65
N ASP A 30 27.08 -13.67 -26.55
CA ASP A 30 26.14 -12.59 -26.93
C ASP A 30 25.08 -13.06 -27.95
N ARG A 31 25.40 -14.08 -28.77
CA ARG A 31 24.51 -14.72 -29.76
C ARG A 31 23.82 -13.76 -30.73
N THR A 32 24.37 -12.55 -30.84
CA THR A 32 23.74 -11.44 -31.54
C THR A 32 24.64 -10.98 -32.67
N LEU A 33 24.09 -10.95 -33.88
CA LEU A 33 24.76 -10.42 -35.06
C LEU A 33 24.20 -9.04 -35.40
N ARG A 34 25.10 -8.15 -35.82
CA ARG A 34 24.79 -6.78 -36.18
C ARG A 34 25.36 -6.45 -37.55
N TYR A 35 24.53 -5.93 -38.43
CA TYR A 35 24.95 -5.45 -39.74
C TYR A 35 24.07 -4.28 -40.16
N GLY A 36 24.68 -3.10 -40.33
CA GLY A 36 23.94 -1.85 -40.51
C GLY A 36 22.93 -1.63 -39.38
N ASN A 37 21.66 -1.42 -39.74
CA ASN A 37 20.56 -1.23 -38.79
C ASN A 37 19.90 -2.55 -38.35
N TRP A 38 20.39 -3.70 -38.82
CA TRP A 38 19.79 -4.99 -38.51
C TRP A 38 20.50 -5.62 -37.32
N LYS A 39 19.70 -6.13 -36.38
CA LYS A 39 20.15 -6.92 -35.24
C LYS A 39 19.40 -8.25 -35.27
N VAL A 40 20.13 -9.34 -35.31
CA VAL A 40 19.56 -10.70 -35.28
C VAL A 40 20.13 -11.41 -34.07
N THR A 41 19.25 -11.84 -33.17
CA THR A 41 19.64 -12.66 -32.01
C THR A 41 19.23 -14.10 -32.26
N MET A 42 20.19 -15.01 -32.13
CA MET A 42 19.97 -16.44 -32.38
C MET A 42 19.42 -17.13 -31.14
N GLY A 43 18.41 -17.99 -31.35
CA GLY A 43 17.87 -18.86 -30.31
C GLY A 43 18.78 -20.05 -29.97
N GLY A 44 19.79 -20.33 -30.81
CA GLY A 44 20.79 -21.41 -30.73
C GLY A 44 22.23 -20.90 -30.86
N VAL A 45 23.23 -21.75 -30.61
CA VAL A 45 24.58 -21.57 -31.20
C VAL A 45 24.52 -22.30 -32.55
N PRO A 46 24.63 -21.59 -33.69
CA PRO A 46 24.56 -22.20 -35.00
C PRO A 46 25.71 -23.17 -35.25
N SER A 47 25.41 -24.26 -35.96
CA SER A 47 26.41 -25.25 -36.39
C SER A 47 27.05 -24.85 -37.72
N ASN A 48 28.18 -25.46 -38.04
CA ASN A 48 28.80 -25.28 -39.35
C ASN A 48 27.84 -25.72 -40.47
N GLY A 49 27.74 -24.90 -41.52
CA GLY A 49 26.84 -25.11 -42.64
C GLY A 49 25.43 -24.54 -42.44
N ASP A 50 25.07 -24.10 -41.22
CA ASP A 50 23.77 -23.49 -40.98
C ASP A 50 23.61 -22.22 -41.82
N THR A 51 22.48 -22.13 -42.52
CA THR A 51 22.16 -20.99 -43.38
C THR A 51 20.80 -20.41 -43.03
N PHE A 52 20.74 -19.10 -42.83
CA PHE A 52 19.51 -18.37 -42.56
C PHE A 52 19.26 -17.33 -43.65
N VAL A 53 18.03 -17.26 -44.15
CA VAL A 53 17.65 -16.25 -45.14
C VAL A 53 16.76 -15.22 -44.46
N ILE A 54 17.20 -13.97 -44.47
CA ILE A 54 16.39 -12.84 -44.01
C ILE A 54 15.66 -12.29 -45.24
N LYS A 55 14.33 -12.25 -45.16
CA LYS A 55 13.47 -11.72 -46.22
C LYS A 55 12.56 -10.63 -45.64
N PRO A 56 12.13 -9.65 -46.46
CA PRO A 56 11.06 -8.73 -46.08
C PRO A 56 9.79 -9.50 -45.69
N ASN A 57 9.01 -8.93 -44.78
CA ASN A 57 7.71 -9.48 -44.40
C ASN A 57 6.65 -9.01 -45.41
N GLU A 58 6.44 -9.77 -46.50
CA GLU A 58 5.60 -9.37 -47.64
C GLU A 58 4.10 -9.73 -47.46
N ASP A 59 3.75 -10.63 -46.53
CA ASP A 59 2.35 -10.88 -46.12
C ASP A 59 2.23 -10.98 -44.60
N PRO A 60 1.91 -9.88 -43.90
CA PRO A 60 1.81 -9.86 -42.45
C PRO A 60 0.50 -10.49 -41.91
N ARG A 61 -0.41 -10.99 -42.77
CA ARG A 61 -1.67 -11.58 -42.31
C ARG A 61 -1.41 -12.84 -41.48
N GLY A 62 -1.85 -12.83 -40.23
CA GLY A 62 -1.62 -13.92 -39.27
C GLY A 62 -0.35 -13.78 -38.43
N ASP A 63 0.44 -12.72 -38.62
CA ASP A 63 1.61 -12.44 -37.78
C ASP A 63 1.19 -11.91 -36.40
N ASN A 64 1.28 -12.77 -35.40
CA ASN A 64 0.90 -12.54 -34.01
C ASN A 64 2.10 -12.26 -33.10
N ARG A 65 3.29 -11.97 -33.66
CA ARG A 65 4.50 -11.66 -32.86
C ARG A 65 4.32 -10.46 -31.94
N MET A 66 3.60 -9.42 -32.37
CA MET A 66 3.29 -8.27 -31.52
C MET A 66 2.35 -8.66 -30.37
N ALA A 67 1.29 -9.42 -30.65
CA ALA A 67 0.37 -9.89 -29.64
C ALA A 67 1.08 -10.80 -28.60
N ALA A 68 1.97 -11.67 -29.07
CA ALA A 68 2.82 -12.48 -28.19
C ALA A 68 3.81 -11.64 -27.37
N ALA A 69 4.37 -10.57 -27.95
CA ALA A 69 5.23 -9.65 -27.22
C ALA A 69 4.47 -8.92 -26.12
N ILE A 70 3.25 -8.43 -26.41
CA ILE A 70 2.37 -7.81 -25.40
C ILE A 70 2.02 -8.82 -24.30
N ALA A 71 1.66 -10.06 -24.66
CA ALA A 71 1.36 -11.10 -23.70
C ALA A 71 2.54 -11.41 -22.76
N ARG A 72 3.78 -11.33 -23.25
CA ARG A 72 4.99 -11.56 -22.43
C ARG A 72 5.35 -10.39 -21.51
N ILE A 73 4.75 -9.21 -21.67
CA ILE A 73 5.02 -8.06 -20.78
C ILE A 73 4.71 -8.42 -19.33
N GLN A 74 3.68 -9.25 -19.09
CA GLN A 74 3.29 -9.67 -17.74
C GLN A 74 4.40 -10.48 -17.03
N ASP A 75 5.26 -11.17 -17.77
CA ASP A 75 6.31 -12.04 -17.21
C ASP A 75 7.64 -11.29 -17.00
N ARG A 76 7.75 -10.06 -17.52
CA ARG A 76 8.98 -9.28 -17.44
C ARG A 76 9.18 -8.68 -16.05
N LYS A 77 10.36 -8.94 -15.48
CA LYS A 77 10.77 -8.49 -14.15
C LYS A 77 11.63 -7.22 -14.14
N ASP A 78 12.10 -6.82 -15.31
CA ASP A 78 13.03 -5.71 -15.51
C ASP A 78 12.32 -4.38 -15.84
N LEU A 79 11.00 -4.40 -16.00
CA LEU A 79 10.21 -3.22 -16.37
C LEU A 79 10.11 -2.16 -15.28
N LEU A 80 9.97 -2.60 -14.03
CA LEU A 80 9.71 -1.72 -12.89
C LEU A 80 10.96 -1.39 -12.07
N GLY A 81 12.11 -1.99 -12.41
CA GLY A 81 13.35 -1.84 -11.64
C GLY A 81 13.35 -2.55 -10.27
N THR A 82 12.24 -3.19 -9.89
CA THR A 82 12.10 -3.92 -8.61
C THR A 82 12.47 -5.40 -8.72
N GLY A 83 12.77 -5.91 -9.92
CA GLY A 83 13.03 -7.34 -10.14
C GLY A 83 11.78 -8.21 -10.05
N GLN A 84 10.59 -7.59 -10.01
CA GLN A 84 9.29 -8.25 -9.92
C GLN A 84 8.46 -8.02 -11.17
N THR A 85 7.51 -8.92 -11.43
CA THR A 85 6.52 -8.71 -12.48
C THR A 85 5.53 -7.62 -12.09
N ILE A 86 4.79 -7.11 -13.08
CA ILE A 86 3.73 -6.11 -12.83
C ILE A 86 2.67 -6.65 -11.86
N GLN A 87 2.32 -7.94 -11.99
CA GLN A 87 1.35 -8.58 -11.09
C GLN A 87 1.89 -8.66 -9.65
N GLN A 88 3.15 -9.07 -9.48
CA GLN A 88 3.78 -9.17 -8.17
C GLN A 88 3.89 -7.81 -7.45
N GLU A 89 4.27 -6.77 -8.19
CA GLU A 89 4.33 -5.42 -7.63
C GLU A 89 2.92 -4.94 -7.22
N TYR A 90 1.91 -5.20 -8.05
CA TYR A 90 0.53 -4.88 -7.72
C TYR A 90 0.05 -5.59 -6.45
N GLU A 91 0.33 -6.89 -6.31
CA GLU A 91 0.03 -7.67 -5.10
C GLU A 91 0.72 -7.06 -3.87
N ASN A 92 1.99 -6.68 -3.96
CA ASN A 92 2.72 -6.04 -2.86
C ASN A 92 2.12 -4.69 -2.45
N ILE A 93 1.65 -3.89 -3.41
CA ILE A 93 0.96 -2.62 -3.12
C ILE A 93 -0.34 -2.89 -2.36
N VAL A 94 -1.14 -3.85 -2.81
CA VAL A 94 -2.40 -4.22 -2.16
C VAL A 94 -2.16 -4.73 -0.75
N ASP A 95 -1.17 -5.61 -0.56
CA ASP A 95 -0.79 -6.14 0.75
C ASP A 95 -0.34 -5.03 1.70
N ARG A 96 0.47 -4.09 1.21
CA ARG A 96 0.92 -2.95 2.01
C ARG A 96 -0.23 -2.06 2.46
N VAL A 97 -1.18 -1.78 1.57
CA VAL A 97 -2.38 -0.99 1.88
C VAL A 97 -3.25 -1.75 2.90
N GLY A 98 -3.43 -3.06 2.72
CA GLY A 98 -4.17 -3.90 3.66
C GLY A 98 -3.54 -3.90 5.05
N ALA A 99 -2.22 -4.09 5.14
CA ALA A 99 -1.48 -4.04 6.40
C ALA A 99 -1.60 -2.68 7.09
N LEU A 100 -1.49 -1.58 6.34
CA LEU A 100 -1.65 -0.22 6.87
C LEU A 100 -3.07 0.02 7.39
N ALA A 101 -4.09 -0.49 6.69
CA ALA A 101 -5.49 -0.36 7.11
C ALA A 101 -5.73 -1.09 8.45
N VAL A 102 -5.23 -2.33 8.59
CA VAL A 102 -5.32 -3.09 9.85
C VAL A 102 -4.58 -2.37 10.97
N GLN A 103 -3.39 -1.84 10.70
CA GLN A 103 -2.64 -1.09 11.69
C GLN A 103 -3.39 0.19 12.14
N ALA A 104 -4.02 0.90 11.21
CA ALA A 104 -4.81 2.09 11.51
C ALA A 104 -6.06 1.75 12.34
N GLU A 105 -6.72 0.63 12.07
CA GLU A 105 -7.84 0.13 12.86
C GLU A 105 -7.44 -0.20 14.30
N ILE A 106 -6.34 -0.94 14.49
CA ILE A 106 -5.79 -1.23 15.82
C ILE A 106 -5.45 0.07 16.57
N GLY A 107 -4.81 1.03 15.89
CA GLY A 107 -4.47 2.32 16.48
C GLY A 107 -5.70 3.15 16.88
N ARG A 108 -6.74 3.12 16.05
CA ARG A 108 -8.05 3.76 16.34
C ARG A 108 -8.67 3.14 17.59
N ASP A 109 -8.71 1.81 17.67
CA ASP A 109 -9.36 1.11 18.78
C ASP A 109 -8.60 1.31 20.09
N ALA A 110 -7.26 1.27 20.06
CA ALA A 110 -6.43 1.62 21.22
C ALA A 110 -6.68 3.06 21.69
N THR A 111 -6.73 4.02 20.75
CA THR A 111 -7.02 5.43 21.07
C THR A 111 -8.43 5.60 21.65
N ARG A 112 -9.40 4.83 21.15
CA ARG A 112 -10.75 4.81 21.69
C ARG A 112 -10.77 4.34 23.15
N THR A 113 -10.09 3.23 23.46
CA THR A 113 -9.96 2.74 24.84
C THR A 113 -9.31 3.77 25.75
N VAL A 114 -8.23 4.43 25.31
CA VAL A 114 -7.57 5.50 26.08
C VAL A 114 -8.53 6.67 26.34
N LYS A 115 -9.27 7.10 25.32
CA LYS A 115 -10.28 8.16 25.45
C LYS A 115 -11.38 7.78 26.45
N ASP A 116 -11.87 6.55 26.38
CA ASP A 116 -12.95 6.07 27.27
C ASP A 116 -12.46 6.02 28.72
N HIS A 117 -11.24 5.52 28.99
CA HIS A 117 -10.64 5.58 30.33
C HIS A 117 -10.38 7.00 30.84
N ALA A 118 -9.91 7.91 29.97
CA ALA A 118 -9.73 9.31 30.33
C ALA A 118 -11.07 9.98 30.69
N ARG A 119 -12.14 9.62 29.98
CA ARG A 119 -13.50 10.09 30.28
C ARG A 119 -13.98 9.55 31.63
N GLU A 120 -13.84 8.25 31.90
CA GLU A 120 -14.17 7.66 33.20
C GLU A 120 -13.37 8.30 34.35
N ALA A 121 -12.07 8.54 34.15
CA ALA A 121 -11.23 9.20 35.15
C ALA A 121 -11.68 10.63 35.44
N ARG A 122 -12.06 11.38 34.40
CA ARG A 122 -12.65 12.72 34.55
C ARG A 122 -14.00 12.66 35.27
N GLU A 123 -14.87 11.71 34.92
CA GLU A 123 -16.17 11.52 35.56
C GLU A 123 -16.03 11.09 37.03
N ARG A 124 -14.96 10.38 37.44
CA ARG A 124 -14.71 10.09 38.86
C ARG A 124 -14.33 11.31 39.69
N VAL A 125 -13.61 12.27 39.10
CA VAL A 125 -13.12 13.47 39.83
C VAL A 125 -14.12 14.62 39.75
N SER A 126 -14.74 14.80 38.59
CA SER A 126 -15.70 15.89 38.32
C SER A 126 -17.16 15.44 38.33
N GLY A 127 -17.40 14.15 38.57
CA GLY A 127 -18.74 13.61 38.71
C GLY A 127 -19.36 14.08 40.01
N VAL A 128 -20.59 14.55 39.91
CA VAL A 128 -21.43 14.86 41.04
C VAL A 128 -22.04 13.55 41.55
N ASN A 129 -21.85 13.25 42.83
CA ASN A 129 -22.53 12.14 43.47
C ASN A 129 -23.92 12.61 43.92
N LEU A 130 -24.96 12.25 43.14
CA LEU A 130 -26.34 12.67 43.40
C LEU A 130 -26.85 12.21 44.78
N ASP A 131 -26.36 11.10 45.31
CA ASP A 131 -26.76 10.61 46.64
C ASP A 131 -26.12 11.45 47.75
N GLU A 132 -24.88 11.89 47.56
CA GLU A 132 -24.18 12.78 48.50
C GLU A 132 -24.76 14.20 48.45
N GLU A 133 -25.03 14.73 47.25
CA GLU A 133 -25.76 16.00 47.10
C GLU A 133 -27.16 15.94 47.70
N LEU A 134 -27.88 14.82 47.56
CA LEU A 134 -29.19 14.63 48.16
C LEU A 134 -29.10 14.57 49.69
N ALA A 135 -28.11 13.87 50.25
CA ALA A 135 -27.89 13.82 51.69
C ALA A 135 -27.57 15.20 52.26
N ASP A 136 -26.71 15.97 51.59
CA ASP A 136 -26.40 17.35 51.97
C ASP A 136 -27.63 18.27 51.83
N LEU A 137 -28.42 18.09 50.76
CA LEU A 137 -29.65 18.85 50.56
C LEU A 137 -30.69 18.56 51.65
N LEU A 138 -30.87 17.30 52.03
CA LEU A 138 -31.72 16.90 53.16
C LEU A 138 -31.20 17.48 54.48
N ARG A 139 -29.88 17.46 54.69
CA ARG A 139 -29.25 18.06 55.88
C ARG A 139 -29.50 19.58 55.95
N TYR A 140 -29.36 20.28 54.83
CA TYR A 140 -29.65 21.71 54.75
C TYR A 140 -31.14 22.01 54.99
N GLN A 141 -32.05 21.20 54.44
CA GLN A 141 -33.48 21.33 54.69
C GLN A 141 -33.82 21.13 56.17
N GLN A 142 -33.24 20.11 56.81
CA GLN A 142 -33.47 19.84 58.23
C GLN A 142 -32.88 20.96 59.11
N ALA A 143 -31.69 21.45 58.80
CA ALA A 143 -31.08 22.57 59.50
C ALA A 143 -31.92 23.86 59.35
N TYR A 144 -32.49 24.11 58.17
CA TYR A 144 -33.37 25.25 57.93
C TYR A 144 -34.66 25.17 58.76
N GLN A 145 -35.29 23.99 58.81
CA GLN A 145 -36.46 23.74 59.65
C GLN A 145 -36.14 23.91 61.14
N ALA A 146 -35.01 23.38 61.60
CA ALA A 146 -34.56 23.55 62.98
C ALA A 146 -34.30 25.02 63.33
N ASN A 147 -33.63 25.77 62.44
CA ASN A 147 -33.40 27.20 62.62
C ASN A 147 -34.72 28.00 62.66
N ALA A 148 -35.71 27.63 61.84
CA ALA A 148 -37.03 28.24 61.88
C ALA A 148 -37.73 28.02 63.24
N GLN A 149 -37.59 26.83 63.84
CA GLN A 149 -38.10 26.54 65.18
C GLN A 149 -37.37 27.35 66.26
N VAL A 150 -36.04 27.48 66.15
CA VAL A 150 -35.25 28.33 67.07
C VAL A 150 -35.68 29.79 66.98
N ILE A 151 -35.90 30.32 65.78
CA ILE A 151 -36.41 31.68 65.57
C ILE A 151 -37.80 31.83 66.20
N GLN A 152 -38.72 30.88 65.98
CA GLN A 152 -40.04 30.93 66.61
C GLN A 152 -39.96 30.90 68.13
N ALA A 153 -39.07 30.09 68.71
CA ALA A 153 -38.85 30.06 70.15
C ALA A 153 -38.29 31.40 70.66
N ALA A 154 -37.32 31.97 69.96
CA ALA A 154 -36.75 33.28 70.28
C ALA A 154 -37.81 34.40 70.20
N SER A 155 -38.66 34.42 69.16
CA SER A 155 -39.78 35.35 69.04
C SER A 155 -40.75 35.22 70.23
N ARG A 156 -41.13 33.99 70.60
CA ARG A 156 -42.00 33.76 71.76
C ARG A 156 -41.40 34.26 73.08
N ILE A 157 -40.09 34.08 73.27
CA ILE A 157 -39.38 34.60 74.44
C ILE A 157 -39.38 36.14 74.42
N PHE A 158 -39.12 36.73 73.25
CA PHE A 158 -39.12 38.18 73.08
C PHE A 158 -40.48 38.81 73.37
N ASP A 159 -41.55 38.21 72.83
CA ASP A 159 -42.93 38.64 73.08
C ASP A 159 -43.29 38.53 74.58
N ALA A 160 -42.89 37.44 75.23
CA ALA A 160 -43.12 37.23 76.67
C ALA A 160 -42.38 38.24 77.55
N LEU A 161 -41.19 38.70 77.14
CA LEU A 161 -40.45 39.76 77.85
C LEU A 161 -41.13 41.13 77.67
N LEU A 162 -41.62 41.44 76.46
CA LEU A 162 -42.34 42.68 76.18
C LEU A 162 -43.68 42.77 76.91
N GLN A 163 -44.38 41.65 77.09
CA GLN A 163 -45.67 41.61 77.80
C GLN A 163 -45.56 41.75 79.33
N ARG A 164 -44.35 41.62 79.88
CA ARG A 164 -44.07 41.74 81.33
C ARG A 164 -43.53 43.10 81.75
N LEU A 165 -43.35 44.02 80.80
CA LEU A 165 -43.14 45.47 80.99
C LEU A 165 -44.48 46.20 80.89
#